data_AF-A0A674IR93-F1
#
_entry.id   AF-A0A674IR93-F1
#
_cell.length_a   1.000
_cell.length_b   1.000
_cell.length_c   1.000
_cell.angle_alpha   90.00
_cell.angle_beta   90.00
_cell.angle_gamma   90.00
#
_symmetry.space_group_name_H-M   'P 1'
#
loop_
_entity.id
_entity.type
_entity.pdbx_description
1 polymer ?
#
loop_
_entity_poly.entity_id
_entity_poly.type
_entity_poly.pdbx_seq_one_letter_code
_entity_poly.pdbx_strand_id
1 'polypeptide(L)'
;PLTMLLSLVVLLSIFLLISSAPPTCYSRILSLSKEIMASFKNLQNTEPVDPCVEMLPKLYLDIHNYCVLTKLRNFVAYPACQRVPQVSALKEKIRSLYTIMISFCRRDLVFLTDDCDALEIPILSPTDPSVIQS
;
A
#
# COMPACT_ATOMS: atom_id res chain seq x y z
N PRO A 1 26.53 30.56 -24.05
CA PRO A 1 27.13 29.93 -22.83
C PRO A 1 26.37 30.31 -21.55
N LEU A 2 26.16 31.60 -21.27
CA LEU A 2 25.47 32.07 -20.06
C LEU A 2 23.97 31.73 -20.04
N THR A 3 23.28 31.82 -21.17
CA THR A 3 21.87 31.44 -21.33
C THR A 3 21.62 29.95 -21.10
N MET A 4 22.53 29.09 -21.55
CA MET A 4 22.45 27.63 -21.32
C MET A 4 22.65 27.27 -19.85
N LEU A 5 23.55 27.96 -19.15
CA LEU A 5 23.74 27.79 -17.70
C LEU A 5 22.50 28.27 -16.93
N LEU A 6 21.91 29.40 -17.33
CA LEU A 6 20.70 29.92 -16.71
C LEU A 6 19.52 28.94 -16.86
N SER A 7 19.33 28.39 -18.07
CA SER A 7 18.30 27.38 -18.33
C SER A 7 18.52 26.11 -17.52
N LEU A 8 19.77 25.65 -17.36
CA LEU A 8 20.10 24.48 -16.56
C LEU A 8 19.80 24.69 -15.07
N VAL A 9 20.15 25.87 -14.54
CA VAL A 9 19.85 26.25 -13.14
C VAL A 9 18.34 26.30 -12.90
N VAL A 10 17.57 26.87 -13.84
CA VAL A 10 16.10 26.90 -13.74
C VAL A 10 15.52 25.49 -13.76
N LEU A 11 15.97 24.62 -14.68
CA LEU A 11 15.52 23.23 -14.75
C LEU A 11 15.83 22.45 -13.47
N LEU A 12 17.05 22.59 -12.93
CA LEU A 12 17.44 21.96 -11.67
C LEU A 12 16.61 22.47 -10.49
N SER A 13 16.33 23.78 -10.45
CA SER A 13 15.51 24.37 -9.39
C SER A 13 14.07 23.83 -9.42
N ILE A 14 13.48 23.72 -10.62
CA ILE A 14 12.14 23.12 -10.79
C ILE A 14 12.15 21.64 -10.39
N PHE A 15 13.17 20.89 -10.77
CA PHE A 15 13.31 19.48 -10.41
C PHE A 15 13.41 19.27 -8.88
N LEU A 16 14.17 20.13 -8.19
CA LEU A 16 14.28 20.10 -6.73
C LEU A 16 12.96 20.43 -6.03
N LEU A 17 12.18 21.38 -6.57
CA LEU A 17 10.86 21.73 -6.04
C LEU A 17 9.84 20.58 -6.19
N ILE A 18 9.85 19.89 -7.33
CA ILE A 18 8.96 18.74 -7.57
C ILE A 18 9.34 17.57 -6.64
N SER A 19 10.64 17.33 -6.45
CA SER A 19 11.15 16.23 -5.62
C SER A 19 10.96 16.46 -4.12
N SER A 20 10.77 17.71 -3.70
CA SER A 20 10.57 18.10 -2.30
C SER A 20 9.10 18.30 -1.91
N ALA A 21 8.17 18.21 -2.88
CA ALA A 21 6.75 18.29 -2.58
C ALA A 21 6.34 17.09 -1.70
N PRO A 22 5.76 17.33 -0.51
CA PRO A 22 5.29 16.23 0.33
C PRO A 22 4.23 15.43 -0.43
N PRO A 23 4.19 14.09 -0.26
CA PRO A 23 3.20 13.28 -0.95
C PRO A 23 1.79 13.75 -0.56
N THR A 24 0.89 13.83 -1.53
CA THR A 24 -0.53 14.07 -1.27
C THR A 24 -1.10 12.91 -0.47
N CYS A 25 -2.25 13.14 0.18
CA CYS A 25 -2.95 12.09 0.91
C CYS A 25 -3.18 10.84 0.06
N TYR A 26 -3.65 11.04 -1.18
CA TYR A 26 -3.85 9.95 -2.14
C TYR A 26 -2.55 9.20 -2.46
N SER A 27 -1.48 9.89 -2.86
CA SER A 27 -0.24 9.23 -3.26
C SER A 27 0.43 8.51 -2.09
N ARG A 28 0.33 9.08 -0.88
CA ARG A 28 0.81 8.46 0.36
C ARG A 28 0.06 7.17 0.69
N ILE A 29 -1.27 7.21 0.68
CA ILE A 29 -2.13 6.04 0.95
C ILE A 29 -1.88 4.94 -0.09
N LEU A 30 -1.87 5.30 -1.37
CA LEU A 30 -1.65 4.37 -2.47
C LEU A 30 -0.27 3.70 -2.39
N SER A 31 0.78 4.48 -2.14
CA SER A 31 2.15 3.96 -2.02
C SER A 31 2.28 2.99 -0.84
N LEU A 32 1.75 3.36 0.33
CA LEU A 32 1.83 2.51 1.52
C LEU A 32 0.97 1.24 1.38
N SER A 33 -0.20 1.32 0.74
CA SER A 33 -1.04 0.15 0.43
C SER A 33 -0.28 -0.86 -0.46
N LYS A 34 0.38 -0.37 -1.52
CA LYS A 34 1.23 -1.21 -2.38
C LYS A 34 2.40 -1.84 -1.62
N GLU A 35 3.06 -1.07 -0.75
CA GLU A 35 4.15 -1.57 0.09
C GLU A 35 3.68 -2.68 1.04
N ILE A 36 2.49 -2.54 1.63
CA ILE A 36 1.86 -3.57 2.49
C ILE A 36 1.58 -4.84 1.70
N MET A 37 0.93 -4.73 0.53
CA MET A 37 0.63 -5.90 -0.31
C MET A 37 1.92 -6.61 -0.77
N ALA A 38 2.96 -5.84 -1.14
CA ALA A 38 4.26 -6.40 -1.49
C ALA A 38 4.94 -7.09 -0.29
N SER A 39 4.88 -6.48 0.90
CA SER A 39 5.43 -7.06 2.14
C SER A 39 4.70 -8.37 2.51
N PHE A 40 3.37 -8.42 2.36
CA PHE A 40 2.57 -9.62 2.58
C PHE A 40 2.83 -10.73 1.55
N LYS A 41 3.02 -10.36 0.28
CA LYS A 41 3.43 -11.32 -0.76
C LYS A 41 4.81 -11.90 -0.48
N ASN A 42 5.77 -11.07 -0.05
CA ASN A 42 7.11 -11.53 0.30
C ASN A 42 7.08 -12.50 1.50
N LEU A 43 6.29 -12.17 2.53
CA LEU A 43 6.04 -13.06 3.68
C LEU A 43 5.56 -14.45 3.28
N GLN A 44 4.65 -14.55 2.30
CA GLN A 44 4.13 -15.83 1.81
C GLN A 44 5.09 -16.58 0.89
N ASN A 45 6.06 -15.88 0.28
CA ASN A 45 7.01 -16.47 -0.67
C ASN A 45 8.37 -16.82 -0.04
N THR A 46 8.58 -16.53 1.25
CA THR A 46 9.83 -16.84 1.93
C THR A 46 9.87 -18.32 2.29
N GLU A 47 10.78 -19.10 1.67
CA GLU A 47 10.96 -20.52 2.00
C GLU A 47 11.96 -20.75 3.15
N PRO A 48 11.67 -21.65 4.11
CA PRO A 48 10.37 -22.29 4.33
C PRO A 48 9.37 -21.29 4.93
N VAL A 49 8.13 -21.33 4.45
CA VAL A 49 7.05 -20.49 5.01
C VAL A 49 6.75 -20.99 6.42
N ASP A 50 6.74 -20.07 7.40
CA ASP A 50 6.36 -20.44 8.76
C ASP A 50 4.89 -20.88 8.76
N PRO A 51 4.52 -22.03 9.36
CA PRO A 51 3.14 -22.52 9.34
C PRO A 51 2.12 -21.52 9.88
N CYS A 52 2.54 -20.62 10.78
CA CYS A 52 1.65 -19.58 11.27
C CYS A 52 1.29 -18.57 10.16
N VAL A 53 2.23 -18.27 9.25
CA VAL A 53 2.07 -17.31 8.15
C VAL A 53 1.06 -17.84 7.14
N GLU A 54 1.02 -19.15 6.90
CA GLU A 54 0.02 -19.81 6.06
C GLU A 54 -1.41 -19.63 6.61
N MET A 55 -1.55 -19.53 7.95
CA MET A 55 -2.83 -19.31 8.62
C MET A 55 -3.22 -17.82 8.74
N LEU A 56 -2.41 -16.90 8.21
CA LEU A 56 -2.78 -15.49 8.22
C LEU A 56 -3.99 -15.25 7.28
N PRO A 57 -4.92 -14.36 7.67
CA PRO A 57 -6.00 -13.98 6.78
C PRO A 57 -5.45 -13.34 5.50
N LYS A 58 -6.15 -13.54 4.39
CA LYS A 58 -5.82 -12.87 3.12
C LYS A 58 -5.83 -11.35 3.30
N LEU A 59 -4.89 -10.67 2.63
CA LEU A 59 -4.73 -9.22 2.73
C LEU A 59 -4.65 -8.59 1.34
N TYR A 60 -5.82 -8.35 0.74
CA TYR A 60 -5.95 -7.54 -0.46
C TYR A 60 -6.52 -6.18 -0.09
N LEU A 61 -5.92 -5.13 -0.63
CA LEU A 61 -6.23 -3.75 -0.30
C LEU A 61 -6.63 -2.99 -1.57
N ASP A 62 -7.85 -2.46 -1.57
CA ASP A 62 -8.26 -1.41 -2.50
C ASP A 62 -8.58 -0.15 -1.69
N ILE A 63 -7.81 0.92 -1.93
CA ILE A 63 -7.97 2.19 -1.21
C ILE A 63 -9.26 2.92 -1.61
N HIS A 64 -9.88 2.51 -2.72
CA HIS A 64 -11.15 3.02 -3.21
C HIS A 64 -12.34 2.18 -2.74
N ASN A 65 -12.11 1.10 -2.00
CA ASN A 65 -13.17 0.27 -1.44
C ASN A 65 -13.41 0.64 0.02
N TYR A 66 -14.66 0.91 0.40
CA TYR A 66 -15.03 1.29 1.76
C TYR A 66 -14.61 0.26 2.81
N CYS A 67 -14.68 -1.03 2.46
CA CYS A 67 -14.41 -2.14 3.37
C CYS A 67 -12.92 -2.29 3.74
N VAL A 68 -12.02 -1.56 3.07
CA VAL A 68 -10.57 -1.61 3.32
C VAL A 68 -10.23 -1.28 4.77
N LEU A 69 -10.93 -0.32 5.39
CA LEU A 69 -10.68 0.06 6.79
C LEU A 69 -10.97 -1.11 7.75
N THR A 70 -12.04 -1.85 7.49
CA THR A 70 -12.39 -3.06 8.24
C THR A 70 -11.36 -4.16 8.01
N LYS A 71 -10.91 -4.36 6.77
CA LYS A 71 -9.86 -5.33 6.43
C LYS A 71 -8.56 -5.05 7.20
N LEU A 72 -8.10 -3.80 7.21
CA LEU A 72 -6.89 -3.38 7.94
C LEU A 72 -7.03 -3.65 9.44
N ARG A 73 -8.17 -3.25 10.05
CA ARG A 73 -8.43 -3.47 11.48
C ARG A 73 -8.45 -4.95 11.84
N ASN A 74 -9.15 -5.77 11.06
CA ASN A 74 -9.29 -7.20 11.32
C ASN A 74 -7.94 -7.93 11.21
N PHE A 75 -7.11 -7.57 10.21
CA PHE A 75 -5.78 -8.16 10.06
C PHE A 75 -4.86 -7.81 11.25
N VAL A 76 -4.87 -6.55 11.71
CA VAL A 76 -4.08 -6.12 12.88
C VAL A 76 -4.52 -6.84 14.16
N ALA A 77 -5.83 -7.04 14.33
CA ALA A 77 -6.41 -7.71 15.49
C ALA A 77 -6.17 -9.23 15.52
N TYR A 78 -5.74 -9.83 14.40
CA TYR A 78 -5.50 -11.27 14.33
C TYR A 78 -4.38 -11.69 15.30
N PRO A 79 -4.63 -12.57 16.29
CA PRO A 79 -3.70 -12.79 17.40
C PRO A 79 -2.46 -13.63 17.04
N ALA A 80 -2.43 -14.28 15.88
CA ALA A 80 -1.35 -15.19 15.51
C ALA A 80 -0.05 -14.48 15.06
N CYS A 81 1.02 -15.29 14.96
CA CYS A 81 2.32 -14.94 14.40
C CYS A 81 3.10 -13.80 15.07
N GLN A 82 2.82 -13.46 16.32
CA GLN A 82 3.57 -12.40 17.03
C GLN A 82 5.08 -12.69 17.11
N ARG A 83 5.45 -13.97 17.13
CA ARG A 83 6.86 -14.42 17.13
C ARG A 83 7.59 -14.20 15.80
N VAL A 84 6.88 -13.92 14.71
CA VAL A 84 7.47 -13.70 13.38
C VAL A 84 7.68 -12.19 13.19
N PRO A 85 8.93 -11.68 13.24
CA PRO A 85 9.19 -10.24 13.23
C PRO A 85 8.62 -9.52 12.01
N GLN A 86 8.66 -10.17 10.84
CA GLN A 86 8.14 -9.63 9.58
C GLN A 86 6.62 -9.42 9.64
N VAL A 87 5.88 -10.27 10.35
CA VAL A 87 4.43 -10.11 10.55
C VAL A 87 4.14 -8.94 11.48
N SER A 88 4.92 -8.77 12.54
CA SER A 88 4.80 -7.60 13.42
C SER A 88 5.10 -6.30 12.67
N ALA A 89 6.15 -6.26 11.86
CA ALA A 89 6.47 -5.11 11.00
C ALA A 89 5.36 -4.82 9.97
N LEU A 90 4.77 -5.87 9.37
CA LEU A 90 3.61 -5.73 8.49
C LEU A 90 2.41 -5.10 9.22
N LYS A 91 2.10 -5.58 10.43
CA LYS A 91 1.02 -5.02 11.25
C LYS A 91 1.23 -3.55 11.58
N GLU A 92 2.47 -3.11 11.85
CA GLU A 92 2.75 -1.68 12.06
C GLU A 92 2.51 -0.84 10.81
N LYS A 93 2.91 -1.31 9.62
CA LYS A 93 2.59 -0.62 8.36
C LYS A 93 1.08 -0.51 8.16
N ILE A 94 0.34 -1.57 8.46
CA ILE A 94 -1.13 -1.59 8.38
C ILE A 94 -1.77 -0.60 9.36
N ARG A 95 -1.29 -0.53 10.62
CA ARG A 95 -1.75 0.47 11.59
C ARG A 95 -1.47 1.89 11.13
N SER A 96 -0.29 2.11 10.54
CA SER A 96 0.08 3.40 9.94
C SER A 96 -0.87 3.78 8.81
N LEU A 97 -1.13 2.86 7.86
CA LEU A 97 -2.07 3.09 6.78
C LEU A 97 -3.47 3.43 7.30
N TYR A 98 -4.00 2.62 8.22
CA TYR A 98 -5.30 2.87 8.85
C TYR A 98 -5.35 4.27 9.47
N THR A 99 -4.33 4.63 10.25
CA THR A 99 -4.23 5.96 10.91
C THR A 99 -4.17 7.10 9.90
N ILE A 100 -3.39 6.96 8.82
CA ILE A 100 -3.32 7.95 7.74
C ILE A 100 -4.69 8.13 7.10
N MET A 101 -5.38 7.04 6.77
CA MET A 101 -6.71 7.10 6.16
C MET A 101 -7.73 7.78 7.10
N ILE A 102 -7.84 7.33 8.36
CA ILE A 102 -8.92 7.77 9.24
C ILE A 102 -8.67 9.09 9.99
N SER A 103 -7.42 9.55 10.04
CA SER A 103 -7.03 10.78 10.74
C SER A 103 -6.60 11.86 9.74
N PHE A 104 -5.42 11.69 9.15
CA PHE A 104 -4.79 12.73 8.33
C PHE A 104 -5.53 12.98 7.01
N CYS A 105 -5.98 11.91 6.36
CA CYS A 105 -6.59 11.97 5.03
C CYS A 105 -8.12 11.82 5.06
N ARG A 106 -8.74 11.86 6.25
CA ARG A 106 -10.17 11.56 6.44
C ARG A 106 -11.08 12.32 5.46
N ARG A 107 -10.79 13.60 5.21
CA ARG A 107 -11.60 14.48 4.34
C ARG A 107 -11.34 14.29 2.85
N ASP A 108 -10.24 13.63 2.50
CA ASP A 108 -9.78 13.41 1.13
C ASP A 108 -10.03 11.97 0.66
N LEU A 109 -10.59 11.12 1.54
CA LEU A 109 -10.98 9.76 1.18
C LEU A 109 -12.19 9.77 0.25
N VAL A 110 -12.06 9.07 -0.87
CA VAL A 110 -13.15 8.84 -1.82
C VAL A 110 -13.25 7.33 -2.05
N PHE A 111 -14.36 6.75 -1.61
CA PHE A 111 -14.69 5.35 -1.85
C PHE A 111 -15.60 5.24 -3.08
N LEU A 112 -15.20 4.41 -4.03
CA LEU A 112 -15.90 4.17 -5.29
C LEU A 112 -16.81 2.93 -5.22
N THR A 113 -16.56 2.03 -4.27
CA THR A 113 -17.31 0.78 -4.08
C THR A 113 -17.35 0.37 -2.61
N ASP A 114 -18.36 -0.42 -2.25
CA ASP A 114 -18.57 -1.07 -0.95
C ASP A 114 -18.71 -2.60 -1.08
N ASP A 115 -18.36 -3.17 -2.23
CA ASP A 115 -18.28 -4.62 -2.44
C ASP A 115 -17.11 -5.21 -1.63
N CYS A 116 -17.38 -5.65 -0.40
CA CYS A 116 -16.36 -6.21 0.47
C CYS A 116 -15.81 -7.56 -0.03
N ASP A 117 -16.59 -8.31 -0.82
CA ASP A 117 -16.19 -9.64 -1.30
C ASP A 117 -15.03 -9.53 -2.30
N ALA A 118 -14.93 -8.40 -3.00
CA ALA A 118 -13.79 -8.05 -3.85
C ALA A 118 -12.45 -8.01 -3.09
N LEU A 119 -12.46 -7.83 -1.76
CA LEU A 119 -11.25 -7.84 -0.92
C LEU A 119 -10.86 -9.24 -0.41
N GLU A 120 -11.60 -10.29 -0.78
CA GLU A 120 -11.25 -11.68 -0.48
C GLU A 120 -10.47 -12.39 -1.60
N ILE A 121 -10.39 -11.73 -2.77
CA ILE A 121 -9.76 -12.21 -3.99
C ILE A 121 -8.69 -11.19 -4.43
N PRO A 122 -7.53 -11.63 -4.97
CA PRO A 122 -6.55 -10.69 -5.49
C PRO A 122 -7.15 -9.84 -6.62
N ILE A 123 -6.92 -8.53 -6.56
CA ILE A 123 -7.29 -7.60 -7.63
C ILE A 123 -6.48 -7.98 -8.87
N LEU A 124 -7.15 -8.48 -9.91
CA LEU A 124 -6.60 -8.56 -11.25
C LEU A 124 -6.45 -7.13 -11.77
N SER A 125 -5.26 -6.56 -11.64
CA SER A 125 -4.97 -5.28 -12.29
C SER A 125 -5.01 -5.49 -13.81
N PRO A 126 -5.69 -4.62 -14.60
CA PRO A 126 -5.68 -4.73 -16.06
C PRO A 126 -4.29 -4.56 -16.70
N THR A 127 -3.26 -4.32 -15.89
CA THR A 127 -1.89 -4.04 -16.31
C THR A 127 -0.92 -5.18 -16.02
N ASP A 128 -1.40 -6.32 -15.50
CA ASP A 128 -0.58 -7.54 -15.42
C ASP A 128 -0.51 -8.23 -16.80
N PRO A 129 0.66 -8.28 -17.47
CA PRO A 129 0.82 -8.92 -18.77
C PRO A 129 0.60 -10.44 -18.74
N SER A 130 0.38 -11.03 -17.57
CA SER A 130 0.12 -12.46 -17.40
C SER A 130 -1.30 -12.90 -17.80
N VAL A 131 -2.21 -11.98 -18.16
CA VAL A 131 -3.60 -12.31 -18.55
C VAL A 131 -3.75 -12.63 -20.04
N ILE A 132 -2.70 -12.48 -20.88
CA ILE A 132 -2.79 -12.79 -22.32
C ILE A 132 -2.51 -14.27 -22.64
N GLN A 133 -2.23 -15.12 -21.65
CA GLN A 133 -1.94 -16.54 -21.91
C GLN A 133 -2.59 -17.49 -20.89
N SER A 134 -3.91 -17.64 -21.01
CA SER A 134 -4.62 -18.85 -20.58
C SER A 134 -5.88 -19.04 -21.41
#